data_AF-A0A3S1P375-F1
#
_entry.id   AF-A0A3S1P375-F1
#
_cell.length_a   1.000
_cell.length_b   1.000
_cell.length_c   1.000
_cell.angle_alpha   90.00
_cell.angle_beta   90.00
_cell.angle_gamma   90.00
#
_symmetry.space_group_name_H-M   'P 1'
#
loop_
_entity.id
_entity.type
_entity.pdbx_description
1 polymer ?
#
loop_
_entity_poly.entity_id
_entity_poly.type
_entity_poly.pdbx_seq_one_letter_code
_entity_poly.pdbx_strand_id
1 'polypeptide(L)' 'MSLSATIAPHLPFLRRFSRAVSGSQESGDALVAALLEAIIADTEVFPKASSDRIALYKVFARLFTS' A
#
# COMPACT_ATOMS: atom_id res chain seq x y z
N MET A 1 16.04 9.33 3.90
CA MET A 1 15.52 8.70 2.67
C MET A 1 14.14 9.26 2.38
N SER A 2 13.74 9.39 1.11
CA SER A 2 12.38 9.83 0.78
C SER A 2 11.37 8.70 0.97
N LEU A 3 10.13 9.04 1.31
CA LEU A 3 9.04 8.08 1.49
C LEU A 3 8.81 7.22 0.23
N SER A 4 8.96 7.81 -0.95
CA SER A 4 8.88 7.09 -2.23
C SER A 4 9.95 6.00 -2.37
N ALA A 5 11.21 6.31 -2.02
CA ALA A 5 12.31 5.34 -2.07
C ALA A 5 12.10 4.18 -1.08
N THR A 6 11.43 4.46 0.03
CA THR A 6 11.04 3.46 1.04
C THR A 6 9.92 2.52 0.54
N ILE A 7 8.91 3.06 -0.15
CA ILE A 7 7.74 2.28 -0.58
C ILE A 7 8.01 1.46 -1.85
N ALA A 8 8.75 2.03 -2.80
CA ALA A 8 8.92 1.46 -4.15
C ALA A 8 9.36 -0.03 -4.17
N PRO A 9 10.32 -0.49 -3.35
CA PRO A 9 10.74 -1.89 -3.33
C PRO A 9 9.64 -2.87 -2.91
N HIS A 10 8.60 -2.40 -2.22
CA HIS A 10 7.52 -3.22 -1.68
C HIS A 10 6.27 -3.30 -2.58
N LEU A 11 6.17 -2.42 -3.58
CA LEU A 11 5.00 -2.34 -4.46
C LEU A 11 4.69 -3.62 -5.24
N PRO A 12 5.67 -4.38 -5.80
CA PRO A 12 5.36 -5.61 -6.53
C PRO A 12 4.65 -6.65 -5.65
N PHE A 13 5.08 -6.79 -4.39
CA PHE A 13 4.47 -7.71 -3.44
C PHE A 13 3.09 -7.24 -2.97
N LEU A 14 2.92 -5.92 -2.80
CA LEU A 14 1.63 -5.35 -2.46
C LEU A 14 0.61 -5.55 -3.59
N ARG A 15 0.98 -5.33 -4.85
CA ARG A 15 0.10 -5.62 -6.02
C ARG A 15 -0.30 -7.08 -6.05
N ARG A 16 0.66 -8.01 -5.88
CA ARG A 16 0.35 -9.44 -5.81
C ARG A 16 -0.67 -9.75 -4.71
N PHE A 17 -0.49 -9.18 -3.52
CA PHE A 17 -1.42 -9.35 -2.40
C PHE A 17 -2.80 -8.76 -2.73
N SER A 18 -2.85 -7.54 -3.22
CA SER A 18 -4.09 -6.84 -3.56
C SER A 18 -4.91 -7.58 -4.62
N ARG A 19 -4.25 -8.15 -5.65
CA ARG A 19 -4.90 -9.00 -6.66
C ARG A 19 -5.45 -10.29 -6.09
N ALA A 20 -4.74 -10.90 -5.13
CA ALA A 20 -5.22 -12.10 -4.46
C ALA A 20 -6.46 -11.82 -3.58
N VAL A 21 -6.53 -10.64 -2.96
CA VAL A 21 -7.67 -10.21 -2.14
C VAL A 21 -8.87 -9.77 -2.99
N SER A 22 -8.64 -9.06 -4.09
CA SER A 22 -9.69 -8.52 -4.96
C SER A 22 -10.17 -9.48 -6.06
N GLY A 23 -9.43 -10.55 -6.32
CA GLY A 23 -9.77 -11.57 -7.32
C GLY A 23 -9.49 -11.18 -8.78
N SER A 24 -8.97 -9.98 -9.06
CA SER A 24 -8.58 -9.59 -10.42
C SER A 24 -7.36 -8.68 -10.45
N GLN A 25 -6.69 -8.62 -11.59
CA GLN A 25 -5.56 -7.72 -11.81
C GLN A 25 -5.99 -6.25 -11.73
N GLU A 26 -7.06 -5.90 -12.44
CA GLU A 26 -7.57 -4.53 -12.55
C GLU A 26 -7.97 -3.98 -11.18
N SER A 27 -8.81 -4.70 -10.43
CA SER A 27 -9.24 -4.24 -9.10
C SER A 27 -8.06 -4.15 -8.13
N GLY A 28 -7.14 -5.13 -8.14
CA GLY A 28 -5.98 -5.10 -7.26
C GLY A 28 -5.03 -3.94 -7.55
N ASP A 29 -4.78 -3.65 -8.83
CA ASP A 29 -3.94 -2.53 -9.22
C ASP A 29 -4.61 -1.17 -8.89
N ALA A 30 -5.93 -1.06 -9.04
CA ALA A 30 -6.70 0.13 -8.66
C ALA A 30 -6.64 0.40 -7.15
N LEU A 31 -6.75 -0.62 -6.30
CA LEU A 31 -6.61 -0.46 -4.84
C LEU A 31 -5.21 0.03 -4.45
N VAL A 32 -4.15 -0.48 -5.11
CA VAL A 32 -2.78 -0.01 -4.87
C VAL A 32 -2.58 1.43 -5.34
N ALA A 33 -3.19 1.83 -6.46
CA ALA A 33 -3.15 3.22 -6.92
C ALA A 33 -3.85 4.16 -5.90
N ALA A 34 -5.07 3.81 -5.48
CA ALA A 34 -5.81 4.57 -4.47
C ALA A 34 -5.06 4.68 -3.13
N LEU A 35 -4.36 3.62 -2.71
CA LEU A 35 -3.47 3.66 -1.54
C LEU A 35 -2.38 4.74 -1.68
N LEU A 36 -1.72 4.78 -2.84
CA LEU A 36 -0.63 5.72 -3.09
C LEU A 36 -1.13 7.15 -3.18
N GLU A 37 -2.29 7.38 -3.81
CA GLU A 37 -2.95 8.67 -3.84
C GLU A 37 -3.29 9.16 -2.43
N ALA A 38 -3.79 8.27 -1.56
CA ALA A 38 -4.06 8.60 -0.17
C ALA A 38 -2.78 8.99 0.60
N ILE A 39 -1.67 8.27 0.39
CA ILE A 39 -0.37 8.60 1.00
C ILE A 39 0.19 9.93 0.47
N ILE A 40 -0.05 10.26 -0.81
CA ILE A 40 0.36 11.55 -1.40
C ILE A 40 -0.47 12.69 -0.81
N ALA A 41 -1.78 12.48 -0.62
CA ALA A 41 -2.67 13.46 -0.03
C ALA A 41 -2.32 13.74 1.44
N ASP A 42 -1.93 12.72 2.19
CA ASP A 42 -1.46 12.84 3.57
C ASP A 42 -0.38 11.80 3.89
N THR A 43 0.87 12.27 3.99
CA THR A 43 2.02 11.42 4.29
C THR A 43 2.03 10.93 5.75
N GLU A 44 1.31 11.58 6.67
CA GLU A 44 1.25 11.17 8.08
C GLU A 44 0.42 9.89 8.29
N VAL A 45 -0.38 9.51 7.30
CA VAL A 45 -1.10 8.23 7.28
C VAL A 45 -0.15 7.04 7.31
N PHE A 46 1.11 7.21 6.88
CA PHE A 46 2.11 6.14 6.88
C PHE A 46 2.66 5.89 8.29
N PRO A 47 2.31 4.78 8.96
CA PRO A 47 2.60 4.59 10.37
C PRO A 47 4.06 4.18 10.58
N LYS A 48 4.62 4.54 11.75
CA LYS A 48 5.85 3.90 12.23
C LYS A 48 5.54 2.45 12.60
N ALA A 49 6.23 1.51 11.96
CA ALA A 49 6.13 0.07 12.22
C ALA A 49 7.52 -0.56 12.30
N SER A 50 7.57 -1.86 12.58
CA SER A 50 8.83 -2.61 12.65
C SER A 50 9.55 -2.73 11.30
N SER A 51 8.85 -2.51 10.18
CA SER A 51 9.45 -2.36 8.85
C SER A 51 8.52 -1.58 7.92
N ASP A 52 9.08 -0.99 6.88
CA ASP A 52 8.34 -0.23 5.87
C ASP A 52 7.32 -1.10 5.12
N ARG A 53 7.67 -2.37 4.88
CA ARG A 53 6.73 -3.37 4.36
C ARG A 53 5.51 -3.52 5.28
N ILE A 54 5.73 -3.66 6.59
CA ILE A 54 4.61 -3.82 7.53
C ILE A 54 3.77 -2.55 7.61
N ALA A 55 4.41 -1.37 7.60
CA ALA A 55 3.71 -0.09 7.57
C ALA A 55 2.79 0.00 6.34
N LEU A 56 3.30 -0.32 5.15
CA LEU A 56 2.54 -0.28 3.90
C LEU A 56 1.32 -1.21 3.92
N TYR A 57 1.48 -2.44 4.39
CA TYR A 57 0.36 -3.40 4.48
C TYR A 57 -0.67 -3.00 5.55
N LYS A 58 -0.24 -2.34 6.64
CA LYS A 58 -1.18 -1.79 7.63
C LYS A 58 -2.04 -0.69 7.05
N VAL A 59 -1.48 0.22 6.25
CA VAL A 59 -2.28 1.26 5.59
C VAL A 59 -3.25 0.63 4.60
N PHE A 60 -2.79 -0.31 3.78
CA PHE A 60 -3.67 -1.03 2.84
C PHE A 60 -4.84 -1.71 3.56
N ALA A 61 -4.54 -2.46 4.64
CA ALA A 61 -5.57 -3.13 5.42
C ALA A 61 -6.56 -2.12 6.03
N ARG A 62 -6.07 -1.03 6.61
CA ARG A 62 -6.93 0.01 7.21
C ARG A 62 -7.89 0.66 6.20
N LEU A 63 -7.47 0.83 4.95
CA LEU A 63 -8.28 1.49 3.93
C LEU A 63 -9.28 0.56 3.24
N PHE A 64 -8.95 -0.73 3.09
CA PHE A 64 -9.69 -1.62 2.19
C PHE A 64 -10.15 -2.94 2.82
N THR A 65 -9.79 -3.21 4.08
CA THR A 65 -10.20 -4.42 4.80
C THR A 65 -10.83 -4.03 6.12
N SER A 66 -11.97 -4.66 6.46
CA SER A 66 -12.70 -4.43 7.71
C SER A 66 -12.11 -5.21 8.88
#